data_AF-A0A3D3CHC2-F1
#
_entry.id   AF-A0A3D3CHC2-F1
#
_cell.length_a   1.000
_cell.length_b   1.000
_cell.length_c   1.000
_cell.angle_alpha   90.00
_cell.angle_beta   90.00
_cell.angle_gamma   90.00
#
_symmetry.space_group_name_H-M   'P 1'
#
loop_
_entity.id
_entity.type
_entity.pdbx_description
1 polymer ?
#
loop_
_entity_poly.entity_id
_entity_poly.type
_entity_poly.pdbx_seq_one_letter_code
_entity_poly.pdbx_strand_id
1 'polypeptide(L)'
;MGCEFGQAREWNHDGALEWDLLLKPEHEGVARWVSHLNDTYRRESALYDDDFSPAGFEWCDFSDWEQSVVSFIRKDARGSVVLAAFNFTPIPRHGYRIPVPEAGYWQEILNS
;
A
#
# COMPACT_ATOMS: atom_id res chain seq x y z
N MET A 1 16.44 -8.32 -3.83
CA MET A 1 17.07 -7.93 -2.55
C MET A 1 17.71 -6.57 -2.76
N GLY A 2 17.55 -5.65 -1.81
CA GLY A 2 17.97 -4.25 -1.91
C GLY A 2 16.80 -3.26 -1.93
N CYS A 3 15.70 -3.56 -2.63
CA CYS A 3 14.55 -2.64 -2.73
C CYS A 3 13.84 -2.45 -1.39
N GLU A 4 13.83 -3.49 -0.55
CA GLU A 4 13.17 -3.50 0.75
C GLU A 4 13.76 -2.50 1.76
N PHE A 5 14.96 -1.97 1.52
CA PHE A 5 15.56 -0.88 2.30
C PHE A 5 15.99 0.30 1.41
N GLY A 6 15.56 0.32 0.16
CA GLY A 6 15.86 1.40 -0.78
C GLY A 6 17.34 1.54 -1.13
N GLN A 7 18.02 0.46 -1.51
CA GLN A 7 19.40 0.52 -2.00
C GLN A 7 19.54 1.61 -3.09
N ALA A 8 20.56 2.46 -2.98
CA ALA A 8 20.72 3.63 -3.84
C ALA A 8 21.35 3.27 -5.18
N ARG A 9 22.36 2.37 -5.18
CA ARG A 9 23.02 1.93 -6.40
C ARG A 9 22.24 0.83 -7.08
N GLU A 10 22.37 0.78 -8.41
CA GLU A 10 21.92 -0.36 -9.19
C GLU A 10 22.54 -1.67 -8.67
N TRP A 11 21.80 -2.76 -8.84
CA TRP A 11 22.27 -4.07 -8.41
C TRP A 11 23.53 -4.47 -9.19
N ASN A 12 24.54 -4.91 -8.43
CA ASN A 12 25.77 -5.47 -8.97
C ASN A 12 25.91 -6.91 -8.50
N HIS A 13 25.83 -7.87 -9.42
CA HIS A 13 25.97 -9.30 -9.13
C HIS A 13 27.36 -9.69 -8.60
N ASP A 14 28.40 -8.92 -8.93
CA ASP A 14 29.77 -9.10 -8.44
C ASP A 14 30.02 -8.45 -7.06
N GLY A 15 29.02 -7.74 -6.53
CA GLY A 15 29.14 -6.96 -5.29
C GLY A 15 28.18 -7.43 -4.19
N ALA A 16 28.43 -6.95 -2.98
CA ALA A 16 27.47 -7.04 -1.88
C ALA A 16 26.43 -5.92 -1.98
N LEU A 17 25.28 -6.12 -1.34
CA LEU A 17 24.30 -5.05 -1.14
C LEU A 17 24.85 -3.98 -0.20
N GLU A 18 24.32 -2.75 -0.30
CA GLU A 18 24.74 -1.61 0.50
C GLU A 18 24.16 -1.65 1.93
N TRP A 19 24.48 -2.70 2.70
CA TRP A 19 23.90 -2.94 4.03
C TRP A 19 24.10 -1.80 5.03
N ASP A 20 25.19 -1.04 4.90
CA ASP A 20 25.47 0.13 5.75
C ASP A 20 24.41 1.22 5.62
N LEU A 21 23.61 1.23 4.55
CA LEU A 21 22.49 2.15 4.39
C LEU A 21 21.42 1.97 5.48
N LEU A 22 21.27 0.77 6.06
CA LEU A 22 20.32 0.53 7.16
C LEU A 22 20.62 1.32 8.44
N LEU A 23 21.82 1.90 8.56
CA LEU A 23 22.18 2.82 9.65
C LEU A 23 21.59 4.22 9.46
N LYS A 24 21.04 4.53 8.28
CA LYS A 24 20.43 5.81 7.96
C LYS A 24 18.90 5.75 8.14
N PRO A 25 18.28 6.73 8.81
CA PRO A 25 16.85 6.70 9.12
C PRO A 25 15.92 6.52 7.92
N GLU A 26 16.26 7.11 6.76
CA GLU A 26 15.44 7.02 5.56
C GLU A 26 15.36 5.59 4.99
N HIS A 27 16.44 4.82 5.07
CA HIS A 27 16.49 3.43 4.61
C HIS A 27 15.90 2.47 5.65
N GLU A 28 16.15 2.72 6.94
CA GLU A 28 15.49 2.00 8.05
C GLU A 28 13.97 2.18 8.02
N GLY A 29 13.50 3.38 7.67
CA GLY A 29 12.09 3.69 7.48
C GLY A 29 11.44 2.84 6.38
N VAL A 30 12.08 2.71 5.22
CA VAL A 30 11.61 1.84 4.12
C VAL A 30 11.58 0.37 4.56
N ALA A 31 12.62 -0.12 5.22
CA ALA A 31 12.67 -1.49 5.73
C ALA A 31 11.54 -1.79 6.73
N ARG A 32 11.30 -0.85 7.66
CA ARG A 32 10.20 -0.94 8.62
C ARG A 32 8.84 -0.91 7.94
N TRP A 33 8.67 -0.03 6.95
CA TRP A 33 7.43 0.05 6.16
C TRP A 33 7.15 -1.27 5.42
N VAL A 34 8.14 -1.82 4.71
CA VAL A 34 7.98 -3.09 3.99
C VAL A 34 7.68 -4.25 4.95
N SER A 35 8.30 -4.27 6.13
CA SER A 35 7.96 -5.24 7.17
C SER A 35 6.50 -5.12 7.62
N HIS A 36 6.04 -3.91 7.91
CA HIS A 36 4.65 -3.67 8.34
C HIS A 36 3.65 -4.00 7.24
N LEU A 37 3.95 -3.61 6.00
CA LEU A 37 3.14 -3.93 4.83
C LEU A 37 2.98 -5.44 4.64
N ASN A 38 4.07 -6.21 4.76
CA ASN A 38 4.03 -7.68 4.67
C ASN A 38 3.26 -8.33 5.83
N ASP A 39 3.32 -7.75 7.03
CA ASP A 39 2.53 -8.20 8.18
C ASP A 39 1.04 -7.97 7.95
N THR A 40 0.66 -6.80 7.46
CA THR A 40 -0.73 -6.48 7.11
C THR A 40 -1.23 -7.36 5.97
N TYR A 41 -0.44 -7.52 4.90
CA TYR A 41 -0.81 -8.39 3.77
C TYR A 41 -1.15 -9.81 4.21
N ARG A 42 -0.42 -10.38 5.17
CA ARG A 42 -0.68 -11.72 5.70
C ARG A 42 -1.87 -11.80 6.66
N ARG A 43 -2.27 -10.70 7.28
CA ARG A 43 -3.37 -10.64 8.25
C ARG A 43 -4.71 -10.37 7.58
N GLU A 44 -4.70 -9.58 6.50
CA GLU A 44 -5.91 -9.15 5.81
C GLU A 44 -6.18 -10.04 4.58
N SER A 45 -7.04 -11.05 4.75
CA SER A 45 -7.42 -11.97 3.66
C SER A 45 -7.98 -11.27 2.43
N ALA A 46 -8.64 -10.13 2.60
CA ALA A 46 -9.14 -9.32 1.49
C ALA A 46 -8.05 -8.95 0.47
N LEU A 47 -6.79 -8.90 0.88
CA LEU A 47 -5.67 -8.52 0.01
C LEU A 47 -5.16 -9.66 -0.89
N TYR A 48 -5.56 -10.93 -0.65
CA TYR A 48 -5.02 -12.08 -1.38
C TYR A 48 -6.02 -13.22 -1.69
N ASP A 49 -7.12 -13.35 -0.93
CA ASP A 49 -7.99 -14.53 -1.00
C ASP A 49 -8.75 -14.64 -2.33
N ASP A 50 -9.17 -13.50 -2.91
CA ASP A 50 -9.96 -13.45 -4.14
C ASP A 50 -9.27 -12.65 -5.29
N ASP A 51 -7.94 -12.77 -5.42
CA ASP A 51 -7.13 -12.03 -6.41
C ASP A 51 -7.51 -12.30 -7.88
N PHE A 52 -8.05 -13.48 -8.18
CA PHE A 52 -8.30 -13.93 -9.56
C PHE A 52 -9.78 -13.81 -9.98
N SER A 53 -10.58 -13.11 -9.18
CA SER A 53 -12.01 -12.91 -9.39
C SER A 53 -12.32 -11.42 -9.46
N PRO A 54 -13.17 -10.99 -10.41
CA PRO A 54 -13.68 -9.62 -10.41
C PRO A 54 -14.44 -9.25 -9.13
N ALA A 55 -14.92 -10.22 -8.34
CA ALA A 55 -15.63 -9.95 -7.09
C ALA A 55 -14.70 -9.45 -5.96
N GLY A 56 -13.40 -9.81 -6.01
CA GLY A 56 -12.39 -9.43 -5.03
C GLY A 56 -11.89 -7.99 -5.15
N PHE A 57 -12.37 -7.25 -6.15
CA PHE A 57 -11.95 -5.88 -6.46
C PHE A 57 -13.13 -5.00 -6.92
N GLU A 58 -13.19 -3.77 -6.43
CA GLU A 58 -14.17 -2.79 -6.89
C GLU A 58 -13.56 -1.37 -6.86
N TRP A 59 -13.67 -0.62 -7.95
CA TRP A 59 -13.25 0.79 -7.95
C TRP A 59 -14.19 1.64 -7.10
N CYS A 60 -13.64 2.50 -6.23
CA CYS A 60 -14.40 3.57 -5.59
C CYS A 60 -14.41 4.81 -6.49
N ASP A 61 -13.21 5.26 -6.89
CA ASP A 61 -13.01 6.30 -7.88
C ASP A 61 -11.62 6.14 -8.53
N PHE A 62 -11.59 6.18 -9.87
CA PHE A 62 -10.38 6.13 -10.69
C PHE A 62 -10.31 7.32 -11.67
N SER A 63 -11.24 8.26 -11.56
CA SER A 63 -11.43 9.35 -12.53
C SER A 63 -10.77 10.66 -12.12
N ASP A 64 -10.31 10.79 -10.87
CA ASP A 64 -9.67 12.01 -10.35
C ASP A 64 -8.18 12.14 -10.77
N TRP A 65 -7.96 12.13 -12.09
CA TRP A 65 -6.63 12.28 -12.69
C TRP A 65 -6.01 13.65 -12.43
N GLU A 66 -6.83 14.70 -12.29
CA GLU A 66 -6.38 16.07 -11.97
C GLU A 66 -5.70 16.15 -10.60
N GLN A 67 -6.19 15.38 -9.63
CA GLN A 67 -5.58 15.28 -8.30
C GLN A 67 -4.62 14.11 -8.16
N SER A 68 -4.55 13.24 -9.17
CA SER A 68 -3.80 11.99 -9.18
C SER A 68 -4.15 11.11 -7.97
N VAL A 69 -5.46 11.00 -7.70
CA VAL A 69 -6.02 10.17 -6.64
C VAL A 69 -6.75 8.98 -7.24
N VAL A 70 -6.52 7.80 -6.69
CA VAL A 70 -7.29 6.59 -7.01
C VAL A 70 -7.66 5.88 -5.72
N SER A 71 -8.84 5.26 -5.70
CA SER A 71 -9.31 4.47 -4.57
C SER A 71 -10.11 3.27 -5.01
N PHE A 72 -9.95 2.16 -4.30
CA PHE A 72 -10.64 0.90 -4.57
C PHE A 72 -10.83 0.08 -3.31
N ILE A 73 -11.77 -0.84 -3.39
CA ILE A 73 -12.05 -1.85 -2.39
C ILE A 73 -11.41 -3.19 -2.81
N ARG A 74 -10.84 -3.88 -1.83
CA ARG A 74 -10.48 -5.29 -1.87
C ARG A 74 -11.41 -6.10 -0.97
N LYS A 75 -11.81 -7.29 -1.41
CA LYS A 75 -12.75 -8.16 -0.68
C LYS A 75 -12.22 -9.58 -0.62
N ASP A 76 -12.55 -10.30 0.44
CA ASP A 76 -12.40 -11.76 0.48
C ASP A 76 -13.76 -12.47 0.30
N ALA A 77 -13.72 -13.80 0.20
CA ALA A 77 -14.93 -14.61 0.06
C ALA A 77 -15.82 -14.66 1.32
N ARG A 78 -15.33 -14.15 2.46
CA ARG A 78 -15.99 -14.15 3.77
C ARG A 78 -16.66 -12.81 4.09
N GLY A 79 -16.47 -11.81 3.24
CA GLY A 79 -17.03 -10.47 3.40
C GLY A 79 -16.12 -9.47 4.14
N SER A 80 -14.85 -9.80 4.39
CA SER A 80 -13.88 -8.81 4.87
C SER A 80 -13.54 -7.84 3.75
N VAL A 81 -13.35 -6.56 4.11
CA VAL A 81 -13.18 -5.48 3.16
C VAL A 81 -12.00 -4.59 3.54
N VAL A 82 -11.16 -4.23 2.57
CA VAL A 82 -10.09 -3.24 2.72
C VAL A 82 -10.29 -2.12 1.71
N LEU A 83 -10.37 -0.88 2.18
CA LEU A 83 -10.29 0.31 1.35
C LEU A 83 -8.82 0.70 1.14
N ALA A 84 -8.42 0.82 -0.11
CA ALA A 84 -7.12 1.35 -0.50
C ALA A 84 -7.31 2.70 -1.20
N ALA A 85 -6.61 3.73 -0.71
CA ALA A 85 -6.65 5.08 -1.26
C ALA A 85 -5.23 5.60 -1.47
N PHE A 86 -4.96 6.13 -2.66
CA PHE A 86 -3.63 6.55 -3.07
C PHE A 86 -3.67 8.00 -3.55
N ASN A 87 -2.74 8.82 -3.05
CA ASN A 87 -2.48 10.18 -3.52
C ASN A 87 -1.07 10.21 -4.12
N PHE A 88 -0.98 10.34 -5.43
CA PHE A 88 0.31 10.31 -6.15
C PHE A 88 0.95 11.69 -6.32
N THR A 89 0.52 12.67 -5.51
CA THR A 89 1.13 14.01 -5.46
C THR A 89 1.62 14.32 -4.04
N PRO A 90 2.62 15.20 -3.86
CA PRO A 90 3.06 15.62 -2.54
C PRO A 90 2.07 16.59 -1.84
N ILE A 91 0.90 16.85 -2.44
CA ILE A 91 -0.08 17.81 -1.95
C ILE A 91 -1.09 17.08 -1.03
N PRO A 92 -1.16 17.40 0.28
CA PRO A 92 -2.16 16.82 1.17
C PRO A 92 -3.59 17.20 0.77
N ARG A 93 -4.52 16.24 0.86
CA ARG A 93 -5.94 16.42 0.48
C ARG A 93 -6.81 16.44 1.74
N HIS A 94 -7.08 17.61 2.29
CA HIS A 94 -7.93 17.76 3.47
C HIS A 94 -9.42 17.70 3.12
N GLY A 95 -10.22 17.00 3.93
CA GLY A 95 -11.66 16.87 3.70
C GLY A 95 -12.03 16.10 2.44
N TYR A 96 -11.09 15.34 1.87
CA TYR A 96 -11.30 14.51 0.70
C TYR A 96 -12.30 13.39 1.03
N ARG A 97 -13.30 13.20 0.16
CA ARG A 97 -14.36 12.21 0.37
C ARG A 97 -14.17 11.06 -0.59
N ILE A 98 -14.22 9.84 -0.07
CA ILE A 98 -14.15 8.61 -0.84
C ILE A 98 -15.48 7.88 -0.67
N PRO A 99 -16.16 7.48 -1.76
CA PRO A 99 -17.34 6.65 -1.67
C PRO A 99 -16.97 5.25 -1.17
N VAL A 100 -17.73 4.72 -0.22
CA VAL A 100 -17.52 3.40 0.38
C VAL A 100 -18.81 2.58 0.35
N PRO A 101 -18.74 1.24 0.24
CA PRO A 101 -19.92 0.39 0.10
C PRO A 101 -20.72 0.25 1.41
N GLU A 102 -20.07 0.47 2.55
CA GLU A 102 -20.64 0.24 3.88
C GLU A 102 -20.47 1.44 4.79
N ALA A 103 -21.53 1.75 5.54
CA ALA A 103 -21.49 2.75 6.59
C ALA A 103 -20.78 2.19 7.84
N GLY A 104 -20.20 3.07 8.64
CA GLY A 104 -19.55 2.70 9.90
C GLY A 104 -18.20 3.36 10.06
N TYR A 105 -17.43 2.82 11.01
CA TYR A 105 -16.06 3.27 11.26
C TYR A 105 -15.08 2.45 10.42
N TRP A 106 -14.30 3.13 9.60
CA TRP A 106 -13.21 2.55 8.84
C TRP A 106 -11.91 2.78 9.61
N GLN A 107 -11.30 1.69 10.08
CA GLN A 107 -10.03 1.76 10.80
C GLN A 107 -8.87 1.93 9.81
N GLU A 108 -7.99 2.89 10.09
CA GLU A 108 -6.71 2.99 9.37
C GLU A 108 -5.78 1.85 9.82
N ILE A 109 -5.41 0.97 8.88
CA ILE A 109 -4.51 -0.17 9.13
C ILE A 109 -3.10 0.06 8.58
N LEU A 110 -2.94 0.96 7.60
CA LEU A 110 -1.68 1.33 6.98
C LEU A 110 -1.72 2.80 6.53
N ASN A 111 -0.61 3.50 6.71
CA ASN A 111 -0.39 4.88 6.25
C ASN A 111 1.12 5.03 5.94
N SER A 112 1.46 5.29 4.67
CA SER A 112 2.82 5.25 4.12
C SER A 112 3.58 6.56 4.24
#